data_AF-A0A958C1F2-F1
#
_entry.id   AF-A0A958C1F2-F1
#
_cell.length_a   1.000
_cell.length_b   1.000
_cell.length_c   1.000
_cell.angle_alpha   90.00
_cell.angle_beta   90.00
_cell.angle_gamma   90.00
#
_symmetry.space_group_name_H-M   'P 1'
#
loop_
_entity.id
_entity.type
_entity.pdbx_description
1 polymer ?
#
loop_
_entity_poly.entity_id
_entity_poly.type
_entity_poly.pdbx_seq_one_letter_code
_entity_poly.pdbx_strand_id
1 'polypeptide(L)'
;MTTPPFGRHRTKISPLQTPSEETLAYARSLEGQVLGPGELAYSEWAALGLDLPDLPAIRRYRLDRVREQLRRLDYGGILLYDPLNIRYATDSSNMQIWTMHNAVR
;
A
#
# COMPACT_ATOMS: atom_id res chain seq x y z
N MET A 1 -38.71 -15.91 -5.86
CA MET A 1 -39.28 -15.37 -4.61
C MET A 1 -38.43 -14.19 -4.16
N THR A 2 -38.95 -12.98 -4.28
CA THR A 2 -38.26 -11.71 -4.00
C THR A 2 -38.27 -11.43 -2.50
N THR A 3 -37.10 -11.44 -1.87
CA THR A 3 -36.95 -11.13 -0.44
C THR A 3 -37.23 -9.64 -0.19
N PRO A 4 -38.13 -9.26 0.73
CA PRO A 4 -38.44 -7.86 1.00
C PRO A 4 -37.25 -7.15 1.68
N PRO A 5 -36.97 -5.88 1.36
CA PRO A 5 -35.70 -5.24 1.67
C PRO A 5 -35.50 -4.91 3.16
N PHE A 6 -36.56 -4.83 3.99
CA PHE A 6 -36.42 -4.46 5.41
C PHE A 6 -37.43 -5.19 6.32
N GLY A 7 -36.93 -5.74 7.43
CA GLY A 7 -37.73 -6.33 8.50
C GLY A 7 -37.33 -5.77 9.85
N ARG A 8 -38.32 -5.47 10.71
CA ARG A 8 -38.18 -4.86 12.06
C ARG A 8 -37.14 -5.53 12.97
N HIS A 9 -36.78 -6.78 12.69
CA HIS A 9 -35.88 -7.60 13.51
C HIS A 9 -34.55 -7.94 12.84
N ARG A 10 -34.23 -7.37 11.67
CA ARG A 10 -32.90 -7.53 11.06
C ARG A 10 -31.93 -6.53 11.70
N THR A 11 -30.89 -7.05 12.37
CA THR A 11 -29.80 -6.23 12.90
C THR A 11 -29.11 -5.52 11.73
N LYS A 12 -29.01 -4.19 11.81
CA LYS A 12 -28.39 -3.38 10.75
C LYS A 12 -26.86 -3.58 10.68
N ILE A 13 -26.24 -3.93 11.81
CA ILE A 13 -24.81 -4.22 11.96
C ILE A 13 -24.70 -5.47 12.84
N SER A 14 -24.05 -6.52 12.35
CA SER A 14 -23.84 -7.79 13.09
C SER A 14 -22.51 -8.42 12.69
N PRO A 15 -21.74 -9.00 13.64
CA PRO A 15 -20.48 -9.69 13.34
C PRO A 15 -20.66 -10.96 12.50
N LEU A 16 -21.89 -11.48 12.42
CA LEU A 16 -22.24 -12.66 11.61
C LEU A 16 -22.85 -12.29 10.24
N GLN A 17 -22.96 -11.00 9.93
CA GLN A 17 -23.52 -10.55 8.66
C GLN A 17 -22.44 -10.60 7.57
N THR A 18 -22.71 -11.38 6.51
CA THR A 18 -21.89 -11.33 5.30
C THR A 18 -22.07 -9.97 4.62
N PRO A 19 -20.99 -9.27 4.24
CA PRO A 19 -21.08 -8.02 3.49
C PRO A 19 -21.85 -8.23 2.17
N SER A 20 -22.62 -7.23 1.75
CA SER A 20 -23.21 -7.26 0.41
C SER A 20 -22.10 -7.08 -0.64
N GLU A 21 -22.38 -7.52 -1.87
CA GLU A 21 -21.45 -7.31 -3.00
C GLU A 21 -21.13 -5.82 -3.20
N GLU A 22 -22.11 -4.94 -2.98
CA GLU A 22 -21.91 -3.49 -3.03
C GLU A 22 -20.94 -3.00 -1.94
N THR A 23 -21.05 -3.50 -0.71
CA THR A 23 -20.08 -3.18 0.36
C THR A 23 -18.68 -3.70 0.03
N LEU A 24 -18.56 -4.89 -0.55
CA LEU A 24 -17.27 -5.44 -0.98
C LEU A 24 -16.69 -4.61 -2.14
N ALA A 25 -17.51 -4.21 -3.10
CA ALA A 25 -17.09 -3.36 -4.23
C ALA A 25 -16.64 -1.97 -3.75
N TYR A 26 -17.38 -1.35 -2.82
CA TYR A 26 -16.97 -0.10 -2.18
C TYR A 26 -15.67 -0.26 -1.39
N ALA A 27 -15.53 -1.33 -0.60
CA ALA A 27 -14.29 -1.60 0.13
C ALA A 27 -13.09 -1.79 -0.81
N ARG A 28 -13.25 -2.51 -1.92
CA ARG A 28 -12.22 -2.62 -2.97
C ARG A 28 -11.94 -1.29 -3.67
N SER A 29 -12.92 -0.40 -3.78
CA SER A 29 -12.69 0.96 -4.31
C SER A 29 -11.87 1.84 -3.34
N LEU A 30 -11.89 1.51 -2.04
CA LEU A 30 -11.04 2.13 -1.02
C LEU A 30 -9.64 1.51 -0.99
N GLU A 31 -9.45 0.30 -1.54
CA GLU A 31 -8.14 -0.33 -1.69
C GLU A 31 -7.33 0.43 -2.75
N GLY A 32 -6.38 1.24 -2.31
CA GLY A 32 -5.38 1.80 -3.23
C GLY A 32 -5.06 3.27 -3.08
N GLN A 33 -5.10 3.84 -1.87
CA GLN A 33 -4.29 5.05 -1.62
C GLN A 33 -2.80 4.67 -1.56
N VAL A 34 -2.26 4.12 -2.65
CA VAL A 34 -0.83 4.23 -2.93
C VAL A 34 -0.63 5.71 -3.21
N LEU A 35 -0.26 6.44 -2.15
CA LEU A 35 0.09 7.85 -2.26
C LEU A 35 1.23 7.97 -3.27
N GLY A 36 1.06 8.89 -4.21
CA GLY A 36 1.99 9.15 -5.28
C GLY A 36 1.83 10.59 -5.78
N PRO A 37 2.54 10.94 -6.86
CA PRO A 37 2.36 12.23 -7.51
C PRO A 37 0.89 12.45 -7.87
N GLY A 38 0.42 13.69 -7.72
CA GLY A 38 -0.91 14.10 -8.14
C GLY A 38 -0.98 14.42 -9.64
N GLU A 39 -2.18 14.70 -10.15
CA GLU A 39 -2.41 15.06 -11.56
C GLU A 39 -1.50 16.21 -12.04
N LEU A 40 -1.31 17.24 -11.21
CA LEU A 40 -0.46 18.38 -11.53
C LEU A 40 0.98 17.97 -11.87
N ALA A 41 1.58 17.08 -11.07
CA ALA A 41 2.94 16.62 -11.33
C ALA A 41 3.00 15.79 -12.63
N TYR A 42 2.02 14.92 -12.86
CA TYR A 42 1.96 14.12 -14.08
C TYR A 42 1.79 14.97 -15.34
N SER A 43 0.97 16.03 -15.30
CA SER A 43 0.76 16.91 -16.46
C SER A 43 2.01 17.73 -16.78
N GLU A 44 2.72 18.23 -15.77
CA GLU A 44 4.00 18.92 -15.93
C GLU A 44 5.07 17.99 -16.54
N TRP A 45 5.18 16.75 -16.05
CA TRP A 45 6.13 15.79 -16.59
C TRP A 45 5.83 15.38 -18.03
N ALA A 46 4.54 15.20 -18.35
CA ALA A 46 4.11 14.91 -19.71
C ALA A 46 4.43 16.08 -20.67
N ALA A 47 4.22 17.34 -20.23
CA ALA A 47 4.57 18.52 -21.01
C ALA A 47 6.09 18.66 -21.25
N LEU A 48 6.90 18.16 -20.32
CA LEU A 48 8.36 18.08 -20.45
C LEU A 48 8.85 16.85 -21.22
N GLY A 49 7.96 15.93 -21.63
CA GLY A 49 8.32 14.70 -22.33
C GLY A 49 9.09 13.69 -21.46
N LEU A 50 8.85 13.70 -20.14
CA LEU A 50 9.51 12.77 -19.21
C LEU A 50 8.72 11.45 -19.10
N ASP A 51 9.43 10.33 -19.25
CA ASP A 51 8.87 9.01 -19.03
C ASP A 51 8.58 8.77 -17.54
N LEU A 52 7.46 8.12 -17.24
CA LEU A 52 7.11 7.74 -15.88
C LEU A 52 7.93 6.52 -15.42
N PRO A 53 8.35 6.48 -14.15
CA PRO A 53 9.07 5.33 -13.61
C PRO A 53 8.18 4.10 -13.50
N ASP A 54 8.70 2.95 -13.91
CA ASP A 54 8.09 1.64 -13.65
C ASP A 54 8.29 1.26 -12.17
N LEU A 55 7.28 1.58 -11.34
CA LEU A 55 7.33 1.30 -9.90
C LEU A 55 7.48 -0.20 -9.58
N PRO A 56 6.75 -1.14 -10.21
CA PRO A 56 7.02 -2.58 -10.09
C PRO A 56 8.49 -2.95 -10.35
N ALA A 57 9.09 -2.44 -11.44
CA ALA A 57 10.49 -2.73 -11.76
C ALA A 57 11.45 -2.17 -10.71
N ILE A 58 11.23 -0.92 -10.24
CA ILE A 58 12.04 -0.30 -9.19
C ILE A 58 11.94 -1.09 -7.88
N ARG A 59 10.72 -1.49 -7.48
CA ARG A 59 10.50 -2.29 -6.26
C ARG A 59 11.20 -3.63 -6.32
N ARG A 60 11.10 -4.32 -7.47
CA ARG A 60 11.81 -5.59 -7.72
C ARG A 60 13.32 -5.39 -7.60
N TYR A 61 13.87 -4.40 -8.30
CA TYR A 61 15.29 -4.07 -8.28
C TYR A 61 15.81 -3.83 -6.86
N ARG A 62 15.12 -2.99 -6.07
CA ARG A 62 15.55 -2.67 -4.70
C ARG A 62 15.57 -3.91 -3.81
N LEU A 63 14.51 -4.73 -3.85
CA LEU A 63 14.43 -5.97 -3.09
C LEU A 63 15.54 -6.95 -3.46
N ASP A 64 15.81 -7.11 -4.75
CA ASP A 64 16.84 -8.03 -5.23
C ASP A 64 18.23 -7.56 -4.82
N ARG A 65 18.50 -6.26 -4.89
CA ARG A 65 19.74 -5.65 -4.41
C ARG A 65 19.93 -5.85 -2.90
N VAL A 66 18.89 -5.66 -2.08
CA VAL A 66 18.97 -5.94 -0.63
C VAL A 66 19.37 -7.39 -0.40
N ARG A 67 18.70 -8.34 -1.06
CA ARG A 67 19.00 -9.77 -0.93
C ARG A 67 20.41 -10.11 -1.41
N GLU A 68 20.88 -9.47 -2.47
CA GLU A 68 22.26 -9.61 -2.96
C GLU A 68 23.28 -9.17 -1.91
N GLN A 69 23.07 -8.01 -1.27
CA GLN A 69 23.98 -7.53 -0.22
C GLN A 69 24.03 -8.47 0.98
N LEU A 70 22.89 -9.03 1.39
CA LEU A 70 22.84 -10.02 2.48
C LEU A 70 23.64 -11.28 2.16
N ARG A 71 23.48 -11.82 0.94
CA ARG A 71 24.26 -12.99 0.50
C ARG A 71 25.75 -12.68 0.46
N ARG A 72 26.13 -11.50 -0.04
CA ARG A 72 27.53 -11.06 -0.13
C ARG A 72 28.20 -10.98 1.24
N LEU A 73 27.44 -10.63 2.28
CA LEU A 73 27.91 -10.52 3.66
C LEU A 73 27.68 -11.79 4.49
N ASP A 74 27.15 -12.86 3.88
CA ASP A 74 26.78 -14.12 4.55
C ASP A 74 25.81 -13.94 5.73
N TYR A 75 24.79 -13.08 5.54
CA TYR A 75 23.73 -12.83 6.52
C TYR A 75 22.45 -13.56 6.16
N GLY A 76 21.81 -14.18 7.15
CA GLY A 76 20.50 -14.84 7.00
C GLY A 76 19.32 -13.87 6.89
N GLY A 77 19.49 -12.60 7.27
CA GLY A 77 18.44 -11.59 7.24
C GLY A 77 18.88 -10.23 7.79
N ILE A 78 17.93 -9.28 7.79
CA ILE A 78 18.08 -7.93 8.37
C ILE A 78 16.80 -7.53 9.09
N LEU A 79 16.97 -6.66 10.09
CA LEU A 79 15.90 -5.97 10.78
C LEU A 79 16.07 -4.46 10.54
N LEU A 80 15.02 -3.80 10.07
CA LEU A 80 15.05 -2.41 9.65
C LEU A 80 14.05 -1.60 10.48
N TYR A 81 14.55 -0.63 11.25
CA TYR A 81 13.73 0.33 12.01
C TYR A 81 13.76 1.75 11.45
N ASP A 82 14.81 2.08 10.67
CA ASP A 82 14.87 3.38 10.00
C ASP A 82 13.78 3.42 8.90
N PRO A 83 12.84 4.37 8.93
CA PRO A 83 11.77 4.46 7.95
C PRO A 83 12.29 4.63 6.51
N LEU A 84 13.47 5.20 6.29
CA LEU A 84 14.08 5.29 4.96
C LEU A 84 14.54 3.93 4.46
N ASN A 85 15.10 3.09 5.33
CA ASN A 85 15.46 1.71 4.97
C ASN A 85 14.21 0.87 4.72
N ILE A 86 13.17 1.03 5.53
CA ILE A 86 11.87 0.40 5.31
C ILE A 86 11.30 0.82 3.96
N ARG A 87 11.32 2.12 3.64
CA ARG A 87 10.87 2.66 2.34
C ARG A 87 11.71 2.12 1.19
N TYR A 88 13.01 1.99 1.35
CA TYR A 88 13.87 1.43 0.31
C TYR A 88 13.55 -0.04 0.04
N ALA A 89 13.41 -0.85 1.10
CA ALA A 89 13.19 -2.29 0.98
C ALA A 89 11.76 -2.64 0.53
N THR A 90 10.76 -1.82 0.86
CA THR A 90 9.33 -2.18 0.68
C THR A 90 8.52 -1.18 -0.15
N ASP A 91 9.03 0.03 -0.37
CA ASP A 91 8.30 1.17 -0.94
C ASP A 91 7.01 1.55 -0.19
N SER A 92 6.84 1.07 1.04
CA SER A 92 5.72 1.43 1.90
C SER A 92 5.97 2.74 2.64
N SER A 93 4.92 3.53 2.84
CA SER A 93 4.92 4.68 3.76
C SER A 93 3.81 4.53 4.77
N ASN A 94 4.17 4.63 6.05
CA ASN A 94 3.24 4.71 7.15
C ASN A 94 3.78 5.75 8.14
N MET A 95 3.09 6.89 8.28
CA MET A 95 3.42 7.96 9.22
C MET A 95 4.93 8.28 9.31
N GLN A 96 5.61 8.44 8.17
CA GLN A 96 7.08 8.42 8.09
C GLN A 96 7.76 9.39 9.06
N ILE A 97 7.25 10.62 9.20
CA ILE A 97 7.78 11.61 10.14
C ILE A 97 7.68 11.11 11.58
N TRP A 98 6.54 10.53 11.95
CA TRP A 98 6.34 9.98 13.29
C TRP A 98 7.26 8.77 13.54
N THR A 99 7.37 7.88 12.57
CA THR A 99 8.25 6.70 12.65
C THR A 99 9.73 7.08 12.76
N MET A 100 10.17 8.21 12.20
CA MET A 100 11.57 8.67 12.37
C MET A 100 11.96 8.89 13.83
N HIS A 101 11.01 9.26 14.70
CA HIS A 101 11.25 9.50 16.12
C HIS A 101 10.50 8.52 17.03
N ASN A 102 9.86 7.48 16.46
CA ASN A 102 9.22 6.38 17.21
C ASN A 102 9.50 5.05 16.50
N ALA A 103 10.28 4.17 17.12
CA ALA A 103 10.68 2.86 16.59
C ALA A 103 9.53 1.83 16.66
N VAL A 104 8.47 2.05 15.89
CA VAL A 104 7.21 1.26 15.88
C VAL A 104 7.02 0.39 14.64
N ARG A 105 7.95 0.48 13.70
CA ARG A 105 7.92 -0.18 12.39
C ARG A 105 9.31 -0.67 12.05
#